data_AF-A0A7Z1KL60-F1
#
_entry.id   AF-A0A7Z1KL60-F1
#
_cell.length_a   1.000
_cell.length_b   1.000
_cell.length_c   1.000
_cell.angle_alpha   90.00
_cell.angle_beta   90.00
_cell.angle_gamma   90.00
#
_symmetry.space_group_name_H-M   'P 1'
#
loop_
_entity.id
_entity.type
_entity.pdbx_description
1 polymer ?
#
loop_
_entity_poly.entity_id
_entity_poly.type
_entity_poly.pdbx_seq_one_letter_code
_entity_poly.pdbx_strand_id
1 'polypeptide(L)'
;PNKMKPSDRRAWFQSETTRIELEKEMRTLIPASEVLSVYAVMAKTVVKTLEVLPDLLERDAALPPDALEMTQKIIDQLREDLASMTYQACADAINGDDDDNGDEGQEEEQE
;
A
#
# COMPACT_ATOMS: atom_id res chain seq x y z
N PRO A 1 -19.42 3.12 -27.09
CA PRO A 1 -18.71 2.08 -27.89
C PRO A 1 -19.62 1.11 -28.69
N ASN A 2 -20.66 0.53 -28.07
CA ASN A 2 -21.47 -0.52 -28.71
C ASN A 2 -22.35 -0.05 -29.89
N LYS A 3 -22.59 1.25 -30.00
CA LYS A 3 -23.30 1.89 -31.12
C LYS A 3 -22.36 2.39 -32.24
N MET A 4 -21.04 2.28 -32.08
CA MET A 4 -20.05 2.68 -33.09
C MET A 4 -19.90 1.61 -34.17
N LYS A 5 -19.59 2.05 -35.41
CA LYS A 5 -19.20 1.14 -36.49
C LYS A 5 -17.98 0.31 -36.08
N PRO A 6 -17.82 -0.92 -36.59
CA PRO A 6 -16.71 -1.79 -36.19
C PRO A 6 -15.32 -1.16 -36.34
N SER A 7 -15.09 -0.34 -37.37
CA SER A 7 -13.85 0.41 -37.59
C SER A 7 -13.58 1.40 -36.46
N ASP A 8 -14.58 2.22 -36.15
CA ASP A 8 -14.47 3.33 -35.20
C ASP A 8 -14.36 2.78 -33.77
N ARG A 9 -15.03 1.66 -33.51
CA ARG A 9 -14.89 0.91 -32.26
C ARG A 9 -13.47 0.38 -32.06
N ARG A 10 -12.84 -0.18 -33.10
CA ARG A 10 -11.45 -0.63 -33.03
C ARG A 10 -10.50 0.53 -32.76
N ALA A 11 -10.67 1.64 -33.49
CA ALA A 11 -9.87 2.85 -33.28
C ALA A 11 -10.02 3.39 -31.85
N TRP A 12 -11.23 3.37 -31.30
CA TRP A 12 -11.49 3.79 -29.92
C TRP A 12 -10.78 2.90 -28.88
N PHE A 13 -10.85 1.57 -29.01
CA PHE A 13 -10.12 0.66 -28.09
C PHE A 13 -8.61 0.80 -28.22
N GLN A 14 -8.11 1.06 -29.43
CA GLN A 14 -6.71 1.33 -29.66
C GLN A 14 -6.28 2.62 -28.98
N SER A 15 -7.03 3.72 -29.14
CA SER A 15 -6.72 4.97 -28.46
C SER A 15 -6.75 4.84 -26.95
N GLU A 16 -7.71 4.07 -26.41
CA GLU A 16 -7.83 3.85 -24.97
C GLU A 16 -6.64 3.05 -24.41
N THR A 17 -6.20 2.03 -25.15
CA THR A 17 -5.01 1.25 -24.78
C THR A 17 -3.76 2.12 -24.79
N THR A 18 -3.59 2.96 -25.82
CA THR A 18 -2.47 3.91 -25.90
C THR A 18 -2.52 4.96 -24.80
N ARG A 19 -3.71 5.43 -24.41
CA ARG A 19 -3.88 6.34 -23.27
C ARG A 19 -3.39 5.69 -21.97
N ILE A 20 -3.84 4.47 -21.67
CA ILE A 20 -3.40 3.73 -20.48
C ILE A 20 -1.88 3.52 -20.48
N GLU A 21 -1.28 3.20 -21.64
CA GLU A 21 0.16 3.02 -21.74
C GLU A 21 0.92 4.34 -21.52
N LEU A 22 0.44 5.44 -22.10
CA LEU A 22 1.00 6.77 -21.87
C LEU A 22 0.93 7.17 -20.39
N GLU A 23 -0.20 6.90 -19.73
CA GLU A 23 -0.38 7.19 -18.30
C GLU A 23 0.58 6.39 -17.43
N LYS A 24 0.87 5.13 -17.80
CA LYS A 24 1.92 4.34 -17.14
C LYS A 24 3.31 4.92 -17.38
N GLU A 25 3.63 5.30 -18.60
CA GLU A 25 4.94 5.88 -18.95
C GLU A 25 5.17 7.21 -18.22
N MET A 26 4.14 8.05 -18.14
CA MET A 26 4.14 9.30 -17.37
C MET A 26 4.06 9.11 -15.87
N ARG A 27 3.91 7.86 -15.38
CA ARG A 27 3.73 7.52 -13.96
C ARG A 27 2.49 8.14 -13.30
N THR A 28 1.50 8.56 -14.10
CA THR A 28 0.20 8.98 -13.58
C THR A 28 -0.70 7.78 -13.26
N LEU A 29 -0.42 6.61 -13.85
CA LEU A 29 -1.03 5.33 -13.50
C LEU A 29 0.04 4.31 -13.10
N ILE A 30 0.05 3.89 -11.84
CA ILE A 30 1.02 2.90 -11.34
C ILE A 30 0.34 1.53 -11.21
N PRO A 31 0.89 0.45 -11.79
CA PRO A 31 0.35 -0.88 -11.59
C PRO A 31 0.37 -1.32 -10.12
N ALA A 32 -0.71 -1.93 -9.65
CA ALA A 32 -0.81 -2.40 -8.26
C ALA A 32 0.33 -3.36 -7.86
N SER A 33 0.82 -4.19 -8.78
CA SER A 33 1.95 -5.09 -8.53
C SER A 33 3.26 -4.36 -8.26
N GLU A 34 3.47 -3.20 -8.90
CA GLU A 34 4.65 -2.36 -8.67
C GLU A 34 4.57 -1.72 -7.29
N VAL A 35 3.41 -1.14 -6.96
CA VAL A 35 3.14 -0.56 -5.64
C VAL A 35 3.37 -1.61 -4.54
N LEU A 36 2.77 -2.80 -4.68
CA LEU A 36 2.95 -3.91 -3.76
C LEU A 36 4.42 -4.29 -3.58
N SER A 37 5.17 -4.36 -4.67
CA SER A 37 6.60 -4.72 -4.64
C SER A 37 7.41 -3.68 -3.86
N VAL A 38 7.16 -2.39 -4.08
CA VAL A 38 7.84 -1.31 -3.36
C VAL A 38 7.52 -1.37 -1.87
N TYR A 39 6.25 -1.48 -1.50
CA TYR A 39 5.85 -1.58 -0.10
C TYR A 39 6.42 -2.84 0.58
N ALA A 40 6.44 -3.98 -0.12
CA ALA A 40 7.04 -5.20 0.39
C ALA A 40 8.55 -5.04 0.68
N VAL A 41 9.28 -4.34 -0.21
CA VAL A 41 10.70 -4.03 0.00
C VAL A 41 10.88 -3.08 1.18
N MET A 42 10.04 -2.05 1.31
CA MET A 42 10.08 -1.12 2.44
C MET A 42 9.85 -1.84 3.77
N ALA A 43 8.75 -2.62 3.87
CA ALA A 43 8.43 -3.38 5.08
C ALA A 43 9.55 -4.35 5.46
N LYS A 44 10.06 -5.12 4.48
CA LYS A 44 11.18 -6.03 4.69
C LYS A 44 12.43 -5.34 5.18
N THR A 45 12.74 -4.16 4.64
CA THR A 45 13.92 -3.38 5.05
C THR A 45 13.80 -2.87 6.47
N VAL A 46 12.63 -2.39 6.87
CA VAL A 46 12.35 -1.95 8.25
C VAL A 46 12.49 -3.12 9.22
N VAL A 47 11.83 -4.25 8.94
CA VAL A 47 11.88 -5.44 9.79
C VAL A 47 13.32 -5.96 9.93
N LYS A 48 14.06 -6.06 8.82
CA LYS A 48 15.47 -6.47 8.84
C LYS A 48 16.34 -5.53 9.67
N THR A 49 16.07 -4.22 9.62
CA THR A 49 16.83 -3.24 10.41
C THR A 49 16.58 -3.42 11.91
N LEU A 50 15.35 -3.76 12.31
CA LEU A 50 15.02 -4.08 13.69
C LEU A 50 15.69 -5.38 14.13
N GLU A 51 15.71 -6.42 13.29
CA GLU A 51 16.30 -7.72 13.60
C GLU A 51 17.80 -7.66 13.89
N VAL A 52 18.55 -6.79 13.21
CA VAL A 52 20.01 -6.67 13.41
C VAL A 52 20.38 -5.67 14.51
N LEU A 53 19.40 -4.97 15.10
CA LEU A 53 19.67 -3.95 16.12
C LEU A 53 20.32 -4.52 17.39
N PRO A 54 19.93 -5.71 17.92
CA PRO A 54 20.62 -6.34 19.05
C PRO A 54 22.09 -6.61 18.74
N ASP A 55 22.40 -7.13 17.55
CA ASP A 55 23.77 -7.41 17.11
C ASP A 55 24.61 -6.11 17.03
N LEU A 56 24.01 -5.03 16.52
CA LEU A 56 24.66 -3.71 16.48
C LEU A 56 24.94 -3.17 17.89
N LEU A 57 23.99 -3.35 18.81
CA LEU A 57 24.12 -2.92 20.20
C LEU A 57 25.15 -3.74 20.98
N GLU A 58 25.25 -5.05 20.71
CA GLU A 58 26.31 -5.91 21.24
C GLU A 58 27.68 -5.42 20.76
N ARG A 59 27.83 -5.24 19.44
CA ARG A 59 29.12 -4.91 18.82
C ARG A 59 29.59 -3.49 19.12
N ASP A 60 28.71 -2.50 18.94
CA ASP A 60 29.09 -1.08 18.91
C ASP A 60 28.92 -0.39 20.27
N ALA A 61 28.03 -0.92 21.12
CA ALA A 61 27.74 -0.35 22.44
C ALA A 61 28.10 -1.29 23.61
N ALA A 62 28.60 -2.50 23.33
CA ALA A 62 29.07 -3.47 24.32
C ALA A 62 28.04 -3.74 25.43
N LEU A 63 26.76 -3.83 25.06
CA LEU A 63 25.71 -4.12 26.02
C LEU A 63 25.92 -5.49 26.68
N PRO A 64 25.63 -5.62 27.99
CA PRO A 64 25.75 -6.91 28.67
C PRO A 64 24.67 -7.90 28.18
N PRO A 65 24.91 -9.22 28.30
CA PRO A 65 23.99 -10.25 27.81
C PRO A 65 22.55 -10.10 28.30
N ASP A 66 22.35 -9.79 29.58
CA ASP A 66 21.01 -9.61 30.16
C ASP A 66 20.24 -8.45 29.51
N ALA A 67 20.94 -7.36 29.15
CA ALA A 67 20.34 -6.22 28.48
C ALA A 67 20.01 -6.56 27.01
N LEU A 68 20.88 -7.30 26.32
CA LEU A 68 20.63 -7.78 24.97
C LEU A 68 19.43 -8.72 24.89
N GLU A 69 19.27 -9.63 25.86
CA GLU A 69 18.11 -10.51 25.95
C GLU A 69 16.81 -9.69 26.11
N MET A 70 16.84 -8.63 26.93
CA MET A 70 15.71 -7.74 27.08
C MET A 70 15.42 -6.94 25.79
N THR A 71 16.45 -6.43 25.14
CA THR A 71 16.33 -5.70 23.87
C THR A 71 15.74 -6.59 22.78
N GLN A 72 16.19 -7.84 22.65
CA GLN A 72 15.66 -8.81 21.71
C GLN A 72 14.15 -9.03 21.93
N LYS A 73 13.73 -9.25 23.18
CA LYS A 73 12.30 -9.41 23.53
C LYS A 73 11.46 -8.20 23.16
N ILE A 74 11.96 -7.00 23.43
CA ILE A 74 11.26 -5.75 23.07
C ILE A 74 11.14 -5.62 21.55
N ILE A 75 12.20 -5.91 20.81
CA ILE A 75 12.20 -5.83 19.34
C ILE A 75 11.23 -6.86 18.74
N ASP A 76 11.20 -8.09 19.26
CA ASP A 76 10.27 -9.10 18.80
C ASP A 76 8.82 -8.69 19.04
N GLN A 77 8.51 -8.11 20.21
CA GLN A 77 7.17 -7.56 20.47
C GLN A 77 6.84 -6.41 19.53
N LEU A 78 7.77 -5.48 19.31
CA LEU A 78 7.57 -4.36 18.37
C LEU A 78 7.34 -4.83 16.94
N ARG A 79 7.98 -5.93 16.51
CA ARG A 79 7.78 -6.53 15.19
C ARG A 79 6.37 -7.12 15.05
N GLU A 80 5.88 -7.78 16.09
CA GLU A 80 4.51 -8.30 16.13
C GLU A 80 3.47 -7.15 16.12
N ASP A 81 3.68 -6.15 16.96
CA ASP A 81 2.82 -4.97 17.04
C ASP A 81 2.78 -4.24 15.69
N LEU A 82 3.95 -4.05 15.05
CA LEU A 82 4.04 -3.44 13.71
C LEU A 82 3.21 -4.22 12.68
N ALA A 83 3.30 -5.55 12.68
CA ALA A 83 2.54 -6.39 11.76
C ALA A 83 1.02 -6.25 12.00
N SER A 84 0.59 -6.32 13.26
CA SER A 84 -0.82 -6.17 13.65
C SER A 84 -1.37 -4.79 13.29
N MET A 85 -0.65 -3.72 13.66
CA MET A 85 -1.05 -2.34 13.37
C MET A 85 -1.12 -2.07 11.87
N THR A 86 -0.15 -2.56 11.10
CA THR A 86 -0.14 -2.39 9.64
C THR A 86 -1.32 -3.13 9.00
N TYR A 87 -1.59 -4.36 9.44
CA TYR A 87 -2.73 -5.14 8.94
C TYR A 87 -4.05 -4.42 9.21
N GLN A 88 -4.26 -3.95 10.44
CA GLN A 88 -5.47 -3.23 10.81
C GLN A 88 -5.62 -1.93 10.02
N ALA A 89 -4.58 -1.12 9.92
CA ALA A 89 -4.61 0.13 9.17
C ALA A 89 -4.91 -0.10 7.67
N CYS A 90 -4.36 -1.17 7.07
CA CYS A 90 -4.69 -1.54 5.70
C CYS A 90 -6.14 -2.02 5.56
N ALA A 91 -6.64 -2.81 6.51
CA ALA A 91 -8.03 -3.25 6.51
C ALA A 91 -8.99 -2.05 6.64
N ASP A 92 -8.70 -1.11 7.54
CA ASP A 92 -9.50 0.10 7.75
C ASP A 92 -9.48 1.01 6.51
N ALA A 93 -8.34 1.18 5.86
CA ALA A 93 -8.24 1.96 4.62
C ALA A 93 -9.02 1.33 3.45
N ILE A 94 -9.11 -0.01 3.40
CA ILE A 94 -9.88 -0.71 2.36
C ILE A 94 -11.39 -0.64 2.66
N ASN A 95 -11.78 -0.78 3.93
CA ASN A 95 -13.18 -0.83 4.32
C ASN A 95 -13.81 0.56 4.58
N GLY A 96 -12.99 1.58 4.87
CA GLY A 96 -13.43 2.93 5.23
C GLY A 96 -13.72 3.85 4.05
N ASP A 97 -13.42 3.44 2.82
CA ASP A 97 -13.76 4.18 1.59
C ASP A 97 -15.21 3.93 1.11
N ASP A 98 -15.96 3.01 1.75
CA ASP A 98 -17.35 2.67 1.37
C ASP A 98 -18.42 3.60 2.02
N ASP A 99 -18.06 4.47 2.97
CA ASP A 99 -19.01 5.31 3.73
C ASP A 99 -19.21 6.75 3.21
N ASP A 100 -18.48 7.21 2.17
CA ASP A 100 -18.57 8.60 1.64
C ASP A 100 -19.29 8.70 0.29
N ASN A 101 -20.41 7.98 0.11
CA ASN A 101 -21.24 8.14 -1.08
C ASN A 101 -22.73 7.90 -0.78
N GLY A 102 -23.40 8.85 -0.11
CA GLY A 102 -24.80 8.65 0.28
C GLY A 102 -25.61 9.87 0.72
N ASP A 103 -25.18 11.11 0.49
CA ASP A 103 -26.02 12.29 0.73
C ASP A 103 -26.01 13.24 -0.47
N GLU A 104 -26.54 12.76 -1.61
CA GLU A 104 -27.08 13.65 -2.64
C GLU A 104 -28.57 13.84 -2.36
N GLY A 105 -28.91 15.06 -1.94
CA GLY A 105 -30.23 15.46 -1.47
C GLY A 105 -31.36 15.18 -2.45
N GLN A 106 -32.47 14.69 -1.90
CA GLN A 106 -33.76 14.70 -2.57
C GLN A 106 -34.27 16.14 -2.62
N GLU A 107 -33.99 16.85 -3.72
CA GLU A 107 -34.76 18.05 -4.06
C GLU A 107 -36.13 17.62 -4.61
N GLU A 108 -37.17 18.06 -3.91
CA GLU A 108 -38.58 17.90 -4.24
C GLU A 108 -38.89 18.54 -5.60
N GLU A 109 -39.24 17.74 -6.62
CA GLU A 109 -40.01 18.26 -7.75
C GLU A 109 -41.51 18.17 -7.43
N GLN A 110 -42.04 19.29 -6.93
CA GLN A 110 -43.45 19.64 -7.08
C GLN A 110 -43.61 20.42 -8.40
N GLU A 111 -44.26 19.81 -9.39
CA GLU A 111 -45.24 20.46 -10.28
C GLU A 111 -46.14 19.44 -10.99
#